data_AF-R8BMV1-F1
#
_entry.id   AF-R8BMV1-F1
#
_cell.length_a   1.000
_cell.length_b   1.000
_cell.length_c   1.000
_cell.angle_alpha   90.00
_cell.angle_beta   90.00
_cell.angle_gamma   90.00
#
_symmetry.space_group_name_H-M   'P 1'
#
loop_
_entity.id
_entity.type
_entity.pdbx_description
1 polymer ?
#
loop_
_entity_poly.entity_id
_entity_poly.type
_entity_poly.pdbx_seq_one_letter_code
_entity_poly.pdbx_strand_id
1 'polypeptide(L)'
;MMNSTLREKAAASDAGAGFYIRDYEAQQNKNIIDAAARVSTLERFIFSTLPYMSKLSGGKYAHVYYSDSKAIAEEYGKSTYPDLWKKTSTFYAGFYLENLQAGPLFCPKLNKTGDSLIASNVEPITTLVFPWYSVVQDTGALVAALIEAEPGKKLIGVNEWLSLQEIAKLLAQTLEKDIQFVDSAPNFDLGDSELQLAREEMIGFCIEFGYDGAKVDKTVVKPMDLGVPVRLMPVKEWMKNQDWEKFLPRE
;
A
#
# COMPACT_ATOMS: atom_id res chain seq x y z
N MET A 1 8.11 -1.75 12.34
CA MET A 1 9.46 -1.34 12.79
C MET A 1 10.34 -2.57 12.85
N MET A 2 11.62 -2.44 12.49
CA MET A 2 12.58 -3.53 12.51
C MET A 2 12.90 -3.91 13.97
N ASN A 3 12.82 -5.19 14.34
CA ASN A 3 13.22 -5.64 15.68
C ASN A 3 14.76 -5.51 15.83
N SER A 4 15.25 -5.30 17.05
CA SER A 4 16.67 -5.06 17.38
C SER A 4 17.61 -6.10 16.76
N THR A 5 17.23 -7.38 16.80
CA THR A 5 18.02 -8.48 16.22
C THR A 5 18.20 -8.35 14.70
N LEU A 6 17.22 -7.81 13.98
CA LEU A 6 17.35 -7.60 12.53
C LEU A 6 18.21 -6.38 12.21
N ARG A 7 18.18 -5.34 13.06
CA ARG A 7 19.07 -4.18 12.93
C ARG A 7 20.53 -4.56 13.14
N GLU A 8 20.82 -5.40 14.13
CA GLU A 8 22.16 -5.94 14.37
C GLU A 8 22.67 -6.76 13.18
N LYS A 9 21.83 -7.63 12.62
CA LYS A 9 22.18 -8.42 11.43
C LYS A 9 22.39 -7.55 10.20
N ALA A 10 21.57 -6.52 10.01
CA ALA A 10 21.72 -5.57 8.92
C ALA A 10 23.05 -4.79 9.05
N ALA A 11 23.38 -4.32 10.26
CA ALA A 11 24.63 -3.62 10.55
C ALA A 11 25.88 -4.50 10.37
N ALA A 12 25.73 -5.82 10.54
CA ALA A 12 26.78 -6.80 10.28
C ALA A 12 26.89 -7.25 8.82
N SER A 13 26.00 -6.77 7.94
CA SER A 13 26.02 -7.07 6.51
C SER A 13 26.73 -5.98 5.71
N ASP A 14 27.31 -6.32 4.56
CA ASP A 14 27.91 -5.34 3.64
C ASP A 14 26.85 -4.51 2.89
N ALA A 15 25.55 -4.79 3.09
CA ALA A 15 24.44 -4.09 2.47
C ALA A 15 23.88 -2.99 3.40
N GLY A 16 23.40 -1.89 2.80
CA GLY A 16 22.64 -0.87 3.54
C GLY A 16 21.41 -1.48 4.22
N ALA A 17 21.03 -0.96 5.39
CA ALA A 17 20.02 -1.59 6.23
C ALA A 17 18.68 -1.81 5.53
N GLY A 18 18.24 -0.86 4.70
CA GLY A 18 17.03 -1.00 3.89
C GLY A 18 17.09 -2.15 2.88
N PHE A 19 18.22 -2.30 2.17
CA PHE A 19 18.45 -3.40 1.24
C PHE A 19 18.53 -4.76 1.93
N TYR A 20 19.14 -4.81 3.12
CA TYR A 20 19.15 -6.04 3.93
C TYR A 20 17.72 -6.48 4.29
N ILE A 21 16.85 -5.56 4.74
CA ILE A 21 15.44 -5.88 5.06
C ILE A 21 14.70 -6.32 3.80
N ARG A 22 14.90 -5.63 2.68
CA ARG A 22 14.29 -5.97 1.39
C ARG A 22 14.57 -7.44 1.06
N ASP A 23 15.84 -7.84 1.13
CA ASP A 23 16.28 -9.17 0.78
C ASP A 23 15.82 -10.22 1.80
N TYR A 24 15.78 -9.85 3.08
CA TYR A 24 15.23 -10.69 4.14
C TYR A 24 13.73 -11.00 3.93
N GLU A 25 12.90 -9.98 3.68
CA GLU A 25 11.48 -10.17 3.38
C GLU A 25 11.27 -10.92 2.05
N ALA A 26 12.08 -10.61 1.03
CA ALA A 26 12.05 -11.34 -0.23
C ALA A 26 12.32 -12.82 0.01
N GLN A 27 13.31 -13.17 0.84
CA GLN A 27 13.60 -14.56 1.17
C GLN A 27 12.46 -15.24 1.92
N GLN A 28 11.79 -14.55 2.84
CA GLN A 28 10.59 -15.09 3.51
C GLN A 28 9.48 -15.42 2.50
N ASN A 29 9.23 -14.52 1.55
CA ASN A 29 8.23 -14.75 0.50
C ASN A 29 8.64 -15.86 -0.48
N LYS A 30 9.92 -15.98 -0.84
CA LYS A 30 10.44 -17.11 -1.62
C LYS A 30 10.20 -18.44 -0.92
N ASN A 31 10.42 -18.51 0.39
CA ASN A 31 10.14 -19.72 1.17
C ASN A 31 8.65 -20.10 1.15
N ILE A 32 7.74 -19.12 1.20
CA ILE A 32 6.29 -19.36 1.07
C ILE A 32 5.97 -19.93 -0.32
N ILE A 33 6.56 -19.36 -1.36
CA ILE A 33 6.41 -19.82 -2.75
C ILE A 33 6.95 -21.25 -2.92
N ASP A 34 8.13 -21.55 -2.37
CA ASP A 34 8.72 -22.90 -2.39
C ASP A 34 7.82 -23.91 -1.68
N ALA A 35 7.22 -23.52 -0.54
CA ALA A 35 6.29 -24.36 0.18
C ALA A 35 5.00 -24.60 -0.63
N ALA A 36 4.41 -23.54 -1.21
CA ALA A 36 3.23 -23.64 -2.05
C ALA A 36 3.45 -24.53 -3.29
N ALA A 37 4.64 -24.46 -3.91
CA ALA A 37 5.01 -25.28 -5.05
C ALA A 37 5.06 -26.78 -4.74
N ARG A 38 5.31 -27.16 -3.48
CA ARG A 38 5.35 -28.57 -3.03
C ARG A 38 3.96 -29.15 -2.74
N VAL A 39 2.91 -28.33 -2.70
CA VAL A 39 1.54 -28.78 -2.45
C VAL A 39 0.89 -29.19 -3.77
N SER A 40 0.93 -30.48 -4.07
CA SER A 40 0.39 -31.04 -5.33
C SER A 40 -1.12 -30.83 -5.49
N THR A 41 -1.86 -30.72 -4.39
CA THR A 41 -3.31 -30.50 -4.36
C THR A 41 -3.71 -29.02 -4.38
N LEU A 42 -2.76 -28.08 -4.41
CA LEU A 42 -3.06 -26.65 -4.41
C LEU A 42 -3.71 -26.25 -5.74
N GLU A 43 -4.91 -25.71 -5.72
CA GLU A 43 -5.63 -25.31 -6.94
C GLU A 43 -5.49 -23.83 -7.27
N ARG A 44 -5.32 -22.97 -6.25
CA ARG A 44 -5.21 -21.52 -6.40
C ARG A 44 -4.14 -21.01 -5.43
N PHE A 45 -3.32 -20.08 -5.88
CA PHE A 45 -2.36 -19.39 -5.02
C PHE A 45 -2.56 -17.88 -5.16
N ILE A 46 -2.86 -17.20 -4.06
CA ILE A 46 -2.99 -15.75 -4.05
C ILE A 46 -1.76 -15.16 -3.36
N PHE A 47 -0.97 -14.41 -4.11
CA PHE A 47 0.26 -13.81 -3.60
C PHE A 47 0.10 -12.30 -3.43
N SER A 48 0.26 -11.81 -2.20
CA SER A 48 0.23 -10.37 -1.92
C SER A 48 1.58 -9.73 -2.27
N THR A 49 1.54 -8.71 -3.11
CA THR A 49 2.73 -8.03 -3.61
C THR A 49 2.41 -6.56 -3.90
N LEU A 50 3.38 -5.83 -4.45
CA LEU A 50 3.26 -4.43 -4.84
C LEU A 50 4.05 -4.21 -6.14
N PRO A 51 3.94 -3.03 -6.79
CA PRO A 51 4.73 -2.74 -7.99
C PRO A 51 6.23 -2.88 -7.74
N TYR A 52 6.96 -3.39 -8.73
CA TYR A 52 8.43 -3.42 -8.68
C TYR A 52 8.96 -2.01 -8.98
N MET A 53 8.93 -1.12 -8.00
CA MET A 53 9.10 0.32 -8.20
C MET A 53 10.48 0.66 -8.77
N SER A 54 11.55 0.02 -8.30
CA SER A 54 12.88 0.24 -8.86
C SER A 54 12.96 -0.21 -10.32
N LYS A 55 12.44 -1.39 -10.65
CA LYS A 55 12.45 -1.92 -12.01
C LYS A 55 11.59 -1.08 -12.96
N LEU A 56 10.37 -0.72 -12.56
CA LEU A 56 9.45 0.09 -13.34
C LEU A 56 9.96 1.51 -13.58
N SER A 57 10.78 2.04 -12.67
CA SER A 57 11.37 3.38 -12.76
C SER A 57 12.78 3.41 -13.34
N GLY A 58 13.31 2.27 -13.83
CA GLY A 58 14.68 2.20 -14.35
C GLY A 58 15.76 2.48 -13.30
N GLY A 59 15.48 2.19 -12.03
CA GLY A 59 16.36 2.38 -10.88
C GLY A 59 16.24 3.75 -10.21
N LYS A 60 15.35 4.63 -10.66
CA LYS A 60 15.18 5.96 -10.07
C LYS A 60 14.62 5.93 -8.65
N TYR A 61 13.69 5.02 -8.36
CA TYR A 61 13.10 4.81 -7.04
C TYR A 61 13.54 3.44 -6.48
N ALA A 62 14.81 3.36 -6.07
CA ALA A 62 15.50 2.12 -5.71
C ALA A 62 15.31 1.68 -4.24
N HIS A 63 14.84 2.58 -3.39
CA HIS A 63 14.82 2.44 -1.94
C HIS A 63 13.41 2.20 -1.39
N VAL A 64 12.41 1.94 -2.25
CA VAL A 64 11.08 1.51 -1.81
C VAL A 64 11.11 0.02 -1.43
N TYR A 65 11.92 -0.31 -0.43
CA TYR A 65 12.33 -1.65 -0.04
C TYR A 65 11.17 -2.62 0.17
N TYR A 66 10.11 -2.16 0.84
CA TYR A 66 8.93 -2.97 1.17
C TYR A 66 8.05 -3.29 -0.05
N SER A 67 8.18 -2.53 -1.14
CA SER A 67 7.50 -2.82 -2.41
C SER A 67 8.33 -3.83 -3.20
N ASP A 68 9.61 -3.52 -3.36
CA ASP A 68 10.53 -4.32 -4.17
C ASP A 68 10.79 -5.72 -3.59
N SER A 69 10.82 -5.87 -2.26
CA SER A 69 10.97 -7.18 -1.61
C SER A 69 9.91 -8.19 -2.07
N LYS A 70 8.65 -7.74 -2.18
CA LYS A 70 7.52 -8.57 -2.60
C LYS A 70 7.57 -8.84 -4.10
N ALA A 71 7.89 -7.82 -4.90
CA ALA A 71 8.01 -7.95 -6.34
C ALA A 71 9.16 -8.89 -6.75
N ILE A 72 10.29 -8.86 -6.04
CA ILE A 72 11.41 -9.80 -6.25
C ILE A 72 10.94 -11.25 -6.04
N ALA A 73 10.14 -11.50 -5.00
CA ALA A 73 9.59 -12.83 -4.76
C ALA A 73 8.54 -13.22 -5.83
N GLU A 74 7.74 -12.27 -6.31
CA GLU A 74 6.81 -12.47 -7.44
C GLU A 74 7.57 -12.93 -8.70
N GLU A 75 8.66 -12.26 -9.07
CA GLU A 75 9.48 -12.64 -10.23
C GLU A 75 10.18 -13.99 -10.03
N TYR A 76 10.66 -14.27 -8.81
CA TYR A 76 11.22 -15.57 -8.47
C TYR A 76 10.20 -16.69 -8.69
N GLY A 77 8.99 -16.53 -8.18
CA GLY A 77 7.95 -17.54 -8.33
C GLY A 77 7.50 -17.73 -9.78
N LYS A 78 7.35 -16.65 -10.55
CA LYS A 78 7.09 -16.68 -12.01
C LYS A 78 8.12 -17.51 -12.78
N SER A 79 9.40 -17.27 -12.51
CA SER A 79 10.51 -17.87 -13.24
C SER A 79 10.84 -19.29 -12.77
N THR A 80 10.74 -19.56 -11.48
CA THR A 80 11.17 -20.83 -10.87
C THR A 80 10.07 -21.88 -10.89
N TYR A 81 8.80 -21.48 -10.70
CA TYR A 81 7.67 -22.40 -10.61
C TYR A 81 6.55 -22.02 -11.58
N PRO A 82 6.77 -22.14 -12.90
CA PRO A 82 5.76 -21.77 -13.90
C PRO A 82 4.43 -22.51 -13.72
N ASP A 83 4.45 -23.77 -13.27
CA ASP A 83 3.22 -24.53 -13.01
C ASP A 83 2.44 -24.05 -11.78
N LEU A 84 3.14 -23.57 -10.73
CA LEU A 84 2.49 -22.82 -9.65
C LEU A 84 1.92 -21.52 -10.19
N TRP A 85 2.70 -20.80 -11.02
CA TRP A 85 2.29 -19.49 -11.51
C TRP A 85 1.11 -19.51 -12.48
N LYS A 86 0.89 -20.61 -13.21
CA LYS A 86 -0.32 -20.84 -14.01
C LYS A 86 -1.61 -20.78 -13.17
N LYS A 87 -1.54 -21.08 -11.88
CA LYS A 87 -2.68 -21.03 -10.93
C LYS A 87 -2.58 -19.87 -9.93
N THR A 88 -1.59 -19.00 -10.08
CA THR A 88 -1.36 -17.84 -9.21
C THR A 88 -2.11 -16.60 -9.71
N SER A 89 -2.70 -15.86 -8.80
CA SER A 89 -3.10 -14.47 -9.00
C SER A 89 -2.40 -13.60 -7.96
N THR A 90 -2.09 -12.36 -8.30
CA THR A 90 -1.41 -11.43 -7.39
C THR A 90 -2.38 -10.37 -6.88
N PHE A 91 -2.31 -10.07 -5.59
CA PHE A 91 -3.07 -9.01 -4.95
C PHE A 91 -2.13 -7.85 -4.63
N TYR A 92 -2.39 -6.67 -5.20
CA TYR A 92 -1.70 -5.45 -4.86
C TYR A 92 -2.48 -4.79 -3.75
N ALA A 93 -1.87 -4.69 -2.57
CA ALA A 93 -2.46 -3.94 -1.47
C ALA A 93 -2.58 -2.46 -1.88
N GLY A 94 -3.78 -1.90 -1.81
CA GLY A 94 -3.98 -0.45 -2.00
C GLY A 94 -3.55 0.36 -0.78
N PHE A 95 -4.05 1.60 -0.71
CA PHE A 95 -3.77 2.51 0.38
C PHE A 95 -4.82 2.35 1.49
N TYR A 96 -4.38 1.96 2.70
CA TYR A 96 -5.30 1.55 3.75
C TYR A 96 -6.01 2.74 4.38
N LEU A 97 -7.34 2.66 4.47
CA LEU A 97 -8.15 3.62 5.22
C LEU A 97 -7.73 3.67 6.70
N GLU A 98 -7.32 2.54 7.26
CA GLU A 98 -6.81 2.40 8.62
C GLU A 98 -5.53 3.23 8.87
N ASN A 99 -4.81 3.65 7.82
CA ASN A 99 -3.68 4.58 7.99
C ASN A 99 -4.14 5.94 8.53
N LEU A 100 -5.39 6.34 8.29
CA LEU A 100 -5.98 7.55 8.89
C LEU A 100 -6.13 7.43 10.42
N GLN A 101 -6.09 6.22 10.97
CA GLN A 101 -6.20 5.95 12.40
C GLN A 101 -4.83 5.73 13.06
N ALA A 102 -3.86 5.25 12.30
CA ALA A 102 -2.62 4.69 12.83
C ALA A 102 -1.43 5.66 12.88
N GLY A 103 -1.53 6.85 12.30
CA GLY A 103 -0.40 7.78 12.34
C GLY A 103 -0.62 9.17 11.74
N PRO A 104 0.36 10.07 11.92
CA PRO A 104 0.27 11.47 11.50
C PRO A 104 0.42 11.68 9.99
N LEU A 105 0.80 10.63 9.23
CA LEU A 105 1.10 10.80 7.82
C LEU A 105 -0.20 10.86 7.01
N PHE A 106 -0.47 12.04 6.45
CA PHE A 106 -1.64 12.37 5.64
C PHE A 106 -3.00 12.39 6.37
N CYS A 107 -3.05 12.08 7.67
CA CYS A 107 -4.25 12.26 8.47
C CYS A 107 -4.40 13.74 8.88
N PRO A 108 -5.56 14.38 8.66
CA PRO A 108 -5.83 15.72 9.17
C PRO A 108 -5.80 15.78 10.71
N LYS A 109 -5.43 16.93 11.27
CA LYS A 109 -5.47 17.21 12.70
C LYS A 109 -6.70 18.02 13.08
N LEU A 110 -7.22 17.85 14.27
CA LEU A 110 -8.14 18.83 14.87
C LEU A 110 -7.36 20.09 15.25
N ASN A 111 -7.92 21.26 14.95
CA ASN A 111 -7.39 22.52 15.48
C ASN A 111 -7.58 22.60 17.00
N LYS A 112 -7.02 23.65 17.62
CA LYS A 112 -7.07 23.85 19.08
C LYS A 112 -8.47 23.89 19.68
N THR A 113 -9.45 24.43 18.95
CA THR A 113 -10.86 24.51 19.39
C THR A 113 -11.62 23.21 19.14
N GLY A 114 -11.16 22.36 18.23
CA GLY A 114 -11.77 21.10 17.83
C GLY A 114 -12.96 21.24 16.88
N ASP A 115 -13.18 22.42 16.30
CA ASP A 115 -14.29 22.71 15.37
C ASP A 115 -13.90 22.52 13.89
N SER A 116 -12.61 22.52 13.57
CA SER A 116 -12.08 22.37 12.21
C SER A 116 -10.97 21.32 12.16
N LEU A 117 -10.86 20.67 11.00
CA LEU A 117 -9.69 19.89 10.62
C LEU A 117 -8.65 20.76 9.94
N ILE A 118 -7.38 20.38 10.06
CA ILE A 118 -6.22 20.97 9.39
C ILE A 118 -5.53 19.84 8.63
N ALA A 119 -5.53 19.92 7.31
CA ALA A 119 -4.78 19.04 6.42
C ALA A 119 -3.53 19.77 5.93
N SER A 120 -2.35 19.24 6.26
CA SER A 120 -1.06 19.88 5.97
C SER A 120 -0.26 19.07 4.96
N ASN A 121 -0.32 19.47 3.69
CA ASN A 121 0.45 18.90 2.57
C ASN A 121 0.61 19.97 1.49
N VAL A 122 1.45 19.73 0.48
CA VAL A 122 1.68 20.66 -0.64
C VAL A 122 1.53 19.93 -1.98
N GLU A 123 1.21 20.66 -3.06
CA GLU A 123 1.20 20.09 -4.41
C GLU A 123 2.58 19.52 -4.81
N PRO A 124 2.63 18.44 -5.61
CA PRO A 124 1.51 17.71 -6.20
C PRO A 124 0.92 16.62 -5.26
N ILE A 125 1.34 16.55 -4.00
CA ILE A 125 0.98 15.45 -3.08
C ILE A 125 -0.51 15.53 -2.68
N THR A 126 -1.04 16.73 -2.53
CA THR A 126 -2.46 16.98 -2.20
C THR A 126 -3.43 16.43 -3.26
N THR A 127 -3.07 16.51 -4.55
CA THR A 127 -3.90 16.04 -5.67
C THR A 127 -3.56 14.63 -6.14
N LEU A 128 -2.50 14.02 -5.60
CA LEU A 128 -2.14 12.63 -5.89
C LEU A 128 -3.26 11.68 -5.45
N VAL A 129 -3.73 10.85 -6.37
CA VAL A 129 -4.85 9.92 -6.17
C VAL A 129 -4.32 8.56 -5.73
N PHE A 130 -4.87 8.04 -4.63
CA PHE A 130 -4.53 6.72 -4.08
C PHE A 130 -5.71 5.74 -4.18
N PRO A 131 -5.45 4.44 -4.32
CA PRO A 131 -6.47 3.40 -4.30
C PRO A 131 -6.89 3.07 -2.86
N TRP A 132 -7.85 3.81 -2.32
CA TRP A 132 -8.27 3.64 -0.93
C TRP A 132 -9.17 2.43 -0.75
N TYR A 133 -8.88 1.63 0.28
CA TYR A 133 -9.74 0.52 0.72
C TYR A 133 -9.50 0.22 2.20
N SER A 134 -10.44 -0.47 2.86
CA SER A 134 -10.26 -0.94 4.24
C SER A 134 -9.51 -2.28 4.22
N VAL A 135 -8.29 -2.31 4.75
CA VAL A 135 -7.54 -3.58 4.83
C VAL A 135 -8.27 -4.61 5.69
N VAL A 136 -9.02 -4.16 6.70
CA VAL A 136 -9.74 -5.05 7.61
C VAL A 136 -11.05 -5.55 7.01
N GLN A 137 -11.84 -4.68 6.37
CA GLN A 137 -13.18 -5.03 5.89
C GLN A 137 -13.19 -5.58 4.46
N ASP A 138 -12.31 -5.09 3.58
CA ASP A 138 -12.42 -5.33 2.14
C ASP A 138 -11.49 -6.45 1.65
N THR A 139 -10.34 -6.69 2.31
CA THR A 139 -9.33 -7.66 1.85
C THR A 139 -9.91 -9.06 1.65
N GLY A 140 -10.76 -9.54 2.58
CA GLY A 140 -11.36 -10.87 2.49
C GLY A 140 -12.24 -11.03 1.26
N ALA A 141 -13.11 -10.06 0.98
CA ALA A 141 -14.00 -10.08 -0.18
C ALA A 141 -13.21 -9.98 -1.51
N LEU A 142 -12.17 -9.13 -1.54
CA LEU A 142 -11.29 -8.98 -2.71
C LEU A 142 -10.52 -10.27 -3.02
N VAL A 143 -9.97 -10.92 -2.00
CA VAL A 143 -9.25 -12.20 -2.15
C VAL A 143 -10.21 -13.32 -2.54
N ALA A 144 -11.42 -13.37 -1.96
CA ALA A 144 -12.44 -14.35 -2.35
C ALA A 144 -12.80 -14.23 -3.83
N ALA A 145 -13.05 -13.00 -4.31
CA ALA A 145 -13.31 -12.76 -5.73
C ALA A 145 -12.12 -13.13 -6.63
N LEU A 146 -10.88 -12.94 -6.14
CA LEU A 146 -9.68 -13.31 -6.88
C LEU A 146 -9.47 -14.83 -6.95
N ILE A 147 -9.95 -15.58 -5.96
CA ILE A 147 -10.00 -17.06 -5.97
C ILE A 147 -11.02 -17.54 -7.01
N GLU A 148 -12.19 -16.92 -7.08
CA GLU A 148 -13.28 -17.25 -8.03
C GLU A 148 -12.99 -16.88 -9.48
N ALA A 149 -12.24 -15.78 -9.71
CA ALA A 149 -11.86 -15.36 -11.05
C ALA A 149 -10.98 -16.40 -11.76
N GLU A 150 -10.62 -16.18 -13.03
CA GLU A 150 -9.56 -16.98 -13.67
C GLU A 150 -8.18 -16.69 -13.01
N PRO A 151 -7.21 -17.62 -13.02
CA PRO A 151 -5.83 -17.33 -12.61
C PRO A 151 -5.15 -16.25 -13.45
N GLY A 152 -3.99 -15.79 -12.95
CA GLY A 152 -3.13 -14.85 -13.66
C GLY A 152 -3.57 -13.39 -13.56
N LYS A 153 -4.54 -13.07 -12.69
CA LYS A 153 -4.99 -11.70 -12.47
C LYS A 153 -4.06 -10.97 -11.51
N LYS A 154 -3.86 -9.67 -11.75
CA LYS A 154 -3.15 -8.74 -10.87
C LYS A 154 -4.16 -7.70 -10.36
N LEU A 155 -4.80 -7.99 -9.23
CA LEU A 155 -5.88 -7.17 -8.68
C LEU A 155 -5.31 -6.11 -7.74
N ILE A 156 -5.62 -4.83 -7.95
CA ILE A 156 -5.40 -3.77 -6.94
C ILE A 156 -6.56 -3.75 -5.95
N GLY A 157 -6.24 -3.77 -4.66
CA GLY A 157 -7.20 -3.56 -3.59
C GLY A 157 -7.63 -2.11 -3.57
N VAL A 158 -8.80 -1.81 -4.13
CA VAL A 158 -9.34 -0.46 -4.19
C VAL A 158 -10.85 -0.50 -4.04
N ASN A 159 -11.37 0.43 -3.27
CA ASN A 159 -12.77 0.74 -3.19
C ASN A 159 -13.05 2.03 -3.96
N GLU A 160 -12.38 3.11 -3.57
CA GLU A 160 -12.46 4.40 -4.24
C GLU A 160 -11.06 4.94 -4.53
N TRP A 161 -10.91 5.58 -5.69
CA TRP A 161 -9.71 6.34 -6.04
C TRP A 161 -9.92 7.78 -5.59
N LEU A 162 -9.23 8.19 -4.53
CA LEU A 162 -9.37 9.52 -3.93
C LEU A 162 -8.00 10.15 -3.72
N SER A 163 -7.92 11.45 -3.98
CA SER A 163 -6.77 12.28 -3.59
C SER A 163 -6.71 12.49 -2.08
N LEU A 164 -5.54 12.92 -1.59
CA LEU A 164 -5.41 13.32 -0.18
C LEU A 164 -6.31 14.51 0.17
N GLN A 165 -6.56 15.41 -0.78
CA GLN A 165 -7.50 16.50 -0.57
C GLN A 165 -8.95 16.00 -0.46
N GLU A 166 -9.35 15.06 -1.31
CA GLU A 166 -10.70 14.48 -1.30
C GLU A 166 -10.96 13.65 -0.04
N ILE A 167 -10.01 12.81 0.39
CA ILE A 167 -10.17 12.01 1.61
C ILE A 167 -10.30 12.91 2.85
N ALA A 168 -9.56 14.02 2.89
CA ALA A 168 -9.64 14.98 3.99
C ALA A 168 -10.97 15.75 3.99
N LYS A 169 -11.46 16.17 2.81
CA LYS A 169 -12.81 16.77 2.66
C LYS A 169 -13.89 15.79 3.09
N LEU A 170 -13.77 14.51 2.72
CA LEU A 170 -14.73 13.47 3.06
C LEU A 170 -14.79 13.22 4.56
N LEU A 171 -13.63 13.24 5.23
CA LEU A 171 -13.54 13.15 6.68
C LEU A 171 -14.18 14.36 7.36
N ALA A 172 -13.89 15.58 6.91
CA ALA A 172 -14.50 16.81 7.44
C ALA A 172 -16.02 16.79 7.32
N GLN A 173 -16.54 16.40 6.16
CA GLN A 173 -17.98 16.22 5.93
C GLN A 173 -18.59 15.15 6.83
N THR A 174 -17.85 14.07 7.11
CA THR A 174 -18.33 12.97 7.96
C THR A 174 -18.44 13.40 9.42
N LEU A 175 -17.56 14.31 9.85
CA LEU A 175 -17.51 14.83 11.22
C LEU A 175 -18.31 16.11 11.41
N GLU A 176 -18.94 16.62 10.35
CA GLU A 176 -19.64 17.92 10.34
C GLU A 176 -18.73 19.06 10.82
N LYS A 177 -17.48 19.06 10.35
CA LYS A 177 -16.45 20.06 10.67
C LYS A 177 -16.00 20.82 9.44
N ASP A 178 -15.52 22.04 9.67
CA ASP A 178 -14.77 22.78 8.67
C ASP A 178 -13.42 22.11 8.40
N ILE A 179 -12.79 22.45 7.27
CA ILE A 179 -11.44 21.99 6.94
C ILE A 179 -10.60 23.12 6.36
N GLN A 180 -9.37 23.21 6.87
CA GLN A 180 -8.33 24.11 6.40
C GLN A 180 -7.22 23.31 5.73
N PHE A 181 -6.75 23.81 4.59
CA PHE A 181 -5.58 23.29 3.90
C PHE A 181 -4.42 24.25 4.15
N VAL A 182 -3.32 23.70 4.66
CA VAL A 182 -2.11 24.45 4.95
C VAL A 182 -0.99 23.87 4.12
N ASP A 183 -0.36 24.70 3.31
CA ASP A 183 0.82 24.32 2.53
C ASP A 183 1.97 24.01 3.49
N SER A 184 2.33 22.73 3.54
CA SER A 184 3.44 22.23 4.35
C SER A 184 4.04 21.03 3.65
N ALA A 185 5.37 20.98 3.56
CA ALA A 185 6.02 19.77 3.10
C ALA A 185 5.71 18.63 4.08
N PRO A 186 5.35 17.42 3.61
CA PRO A 186 5.13 16.30 4.49
C PRO A 186 6.44 15.94 5.20
N ASN A 187 6.36 15.75 6.52
CA ASN A 187 7.48 15.22 7.27
C ASN A 187 7.40 13.69 7.28
N PHE A 188 8.29 13.04 6.53
CA PHE A 188 8.40 11.58 6.50
C PHE A 188 9.33 11.01 7.57
N ASP A 189 10.06 11.87 8.30
CA ASP A 189 10.97 11.48 9.37
C ASP A 189 10.18 10.95 10.57
N LEU A 190 10.36 9.65 10.84
CA LEU A 190 9.88 8.97 12.04
C LEU A 190 11.04 8.42 12.89
N GLY A 191 12.22 9.04 12.81
CA GLY A 191 13.43 8.62 13.51
C GLY A 191 14.18 7.46 12.84
N ASP A 192 13.95 7.26 11.53
CA ASP A 192 14.60 6.21 10.73
C ASP A 192 14.82 6.74 9.30
N SER A 193 16.07 7.08 8.96
CA SER A 193 16.43 7.75 7.70
C SER A 193 16.18 6.87 6.47
N GLU A 194 16.29 5.54 6.62
CA GLU A 194 15.98 4.60 5.55
C GLU A 194 14.48 4.56 5.26
N LEU A 195 13.66 4.60 6.32
CA LEU A 195 12.21 4.66 6.18
C LEU A 195 11.76 6.02 5.61
N GLN A 196 12.43 7.11 5.98
CA GLN A 196 12.19 8.42 5.41
C GLN A 196 12.44 8.41 3.90
N LEU A 197 13.64 7.99 3.47
CA LEU A 197 14.01 7.90 2.06
C LEU A 197 13.05 7.00 1.28
N ALA A 198 12.69 5.84 1.82
CA ALA A 198 11.76 4.91 1.18
C ALA A 198 10.35 5.50 0.98
N ARG A 199 9.92 6.44 1.81
CA ARG A 199 8.62 7.13 1.66
C ARG A 199 8.70 8.29 0.68
N GLU A 200 9.77 9.06 0.73
CA GLU A 200 10.03 10.13 -0.24
C GLU A 200 10.06 9.56 -1.66
N GLU A 201 10.77 8.45 -1.86
CA GLU A 201 10.80 7.76 -3.14
C GLU A 201 9.46 7.12 -3.53
N MET A 202 8.71 6.56 -2.57
CA MET A 202 7.36 6.04 -2.87
C MET A 202 6.43 7.14 -3.37
N ILE A 203 6.47 8.32 -2.75
CA ILE A 203 5.68 9.46 -3.21
C ILE A 203 6.15 9.95 -4.57
N GLY A 204 7.47 10.04 -4.79
CA GLY A 204 8.02 10.34 -6.11
C GLY A 204 7.54 9.35 -7.19
N PHE A 205 7.60 8.05 -6.89
CA PHE A 205 7.08 7.00 -7.77
C PHE A 205 5.59 7.20 -8.05
N CYS A 206 4.78 7.45 -7.02
CA CYS A 206 3.34 7.65 -7.20
C CYS A 206 3.03 8.85 -8.10
N ILE A 207 3.75 9.97 -7.95
CA ILE A 207 3.60 11.16 -8.80
C ILE A 207 3.90 10.79 -10.27
N GLU A 208 5.01 10.09 -10.51
CA GLU A 208 5.50 9.85 -11.86
C GLU A 208 4.80 8.67 -12.55
N PHE A 209 4.52 7.59 -11.83
CA PHE A 209 4.07 6.29 -12.35
C PHE A 209 2.65 5.88 -11.93
N GLY A 210 2.06 6.58 -10.96
CA GLY A 210 0.83 6.14 -10.26
C GLY A 210 1.13 5.11 -9.18
N TYR A 211 0.27 5.02 -8.14
CA TYR A 211 0.52 4.13 -6.98
C TYR A 211 0.73 2.66 -7.38
N ASP A 212 -0.06 2.16 -8.32
CA ASP A 212 -0.02 0.79 -8.84
C ASP A 212 0.95 0.62 -10.03
N GLY A 213 1.65 1.69 -10.43
CA GLY A 213 2.50 1.71 -11.62
C GLY A 213 1.72 1.69 -12.94
N ALA A 214 0.40 1.97 -12.92
CA ALA A 214 -0.47 1.84 -14.08
C ALA A 214 -0.10 2.74 -15.27
N LYS A 215 0.77 3.74 -15.11
CA LYS A 215 1.27 4.51 -16.26
C LYS A 215 2.18 3.69 -17.18
N VAL A 216 2.83 2.64 -16.66
CA VAL A 216 3.73 1.76 -17.42
C VAL A 216 3.19 0.33 -17.48
N ASP A 217 2.70 -0.23 -16.37
CA ASP A 217 2.15 -1.58 -16.32
C ASP A 217 0.63 -1.57 -16.46
N LYS A 218 0.12 -1.98 -17.62
CA LYS A 218 -1.33 -2.04 -17.90
C LYS A 218 -1.98 -3.36 -17.47
N THR A 219 -1.25 -4.26 -16.80
CA THR A 219 -1.75 -5.57 -16.39
C THR A 219 -2.54 -5.56 -15.07
N VAL A 220 -2.44 -4.46 -14.30
CA VAL A 220 -3.20 -4.27 -13.06
C VAL A 220 -4.67 -4.06 -13.39
N VAL A 221 -5.56 -4.83 -12.75
CA VAL A 221 -7.02 -4.73 -12.90
C VAL A 221 -7.67 -4.24 -11.62
N LYS A 222 -8.76 -3.49 -11.76
CA LYS A 222 -9.58 -3.03 -10.63
C LYS A 222 -10.66 -4.08 -10.32
N PRO A 223 -11.28 -4.04 -9.12
CA PRO A 223 -12.35 -5.00 -8.78
C PRO A 223 -13.48 -5.05 -9.80
N MET A 224 -13.87 -3.91 -10.37
CA MET A 224 -14.92 -3.86 -11.41
C MET A 224 -14.52 -4.55 -12.73
N ASP A 225 -13.22 -4.68 -12.99
CA ASP A 225 -12.67 -5.28 -14.21
C ASP A 225 -12.33 -6.77 -14.01
N LEU A 226 -12.54 -7.31 -12.81
CA LEU A 226 -12.16 -8.68 -12.46
C LEU A 226 -13.07 -9.74 -13.10
N GLY A 227 -14.29 -9.36 -13.50
CA GLY A 227 -15.31 -10.27 -14.01
C GLY A 227 -16.09 -11.00 -12.91
N VAL A 228 -15.75 -10.79 -11.65
CA VAL A 228 -16.46 -11.27 -10.46
C VAL A 228 -16.98 -10.07 -9.68
N PRO A 229 -18.28 -9.98 -9.36
CA PRO A 229 -18.82 -8.85 -8.61
C PRO A 229 -18.21 -8.74 -7.22
N VAL A 230 -17.63 -7.58 -6.91
CA VAL A 230 -17.16 -7.23 -5.56
C VAL A 230 -17.98 -6.06 -5.05
N ARG A 231 -18.56 -6.21 -3.86
CA ARG A 231 -19.27 -5.12 -3.17
C ARG A 231 -18.50 -4.75 -1.92
N LEU A 232 -17.99 -3.52 -1.90
CA LEU A 232 -17.26 -2.95 -0.78
C LEU A 232 -18.08 -1.82 -0.15
N MET A 233 -17.88 -1.58 1.14
CA MET A 233 -18.55 -0.49 1.86
C MET A 233 -17.99 0.86 1.40
N PRO A 234 -18.78 1.81 0.90
CA PRO A 234 -18.26 3.11 0.46
C PRO A 234 -17.37 3.78 1.51
N VAL A 235 -16.32 4.50 1.08
CA VAL A 235 -15.32 5.09 1.99
C VAL A 235 -15.98 6.00 3.03
N LYS A 236 -16.99 6.78 2.62
CA LYS A 236 -17.75 7.66 3.53
C LYS A 236 -18.49 6.86 4.62
N GLU A 237 -19.05 5.71 4.27
CA GLU A 237 -19.74 4.85 5.22
C GLU A 237 -18.75 4.19 6.17
N TRP A 238 -17.59 3.73 5.66
CA TRP A 238 -16.51 3.25 6.51
C TRP A 238 -16.07 4.32 7.51
N MET A 239 -15.89 5.57 7.08
CA MET A 239 -15.51 6.67 7.98
C MET A 239 -16.55 6.91 9.07
N LYS A 240 -17.85 6.85 8.78
CA LYS A 240 -18.91 7.02 9.79
C LYS A 240 -18.85 5.97 10.91
N ASN A 241 -18.30 4.80 10.62
CA ASN A 241 -18.22 3.67 11.55
C ASN A 241 -16.97 3.71 12.45
N GLN A 242 -16.16 4.77 12.39
CA GLN A 242 -14.93 4.89 13.19
C GLN A 242 -15.11 5.84 14.39
N ASP A 243 -14.40 5.55 15.47
CA ASP A 243 -14.29 6.40 16.65
C ASP A 243 -13.20 7.48 16.45
N TRP A 244 -13.53 8.52 15.68
CA TRP A 244 -12.57 9.56 15.32
C TRP A 244 -12.06 10.39 16.50
N GLU A 245 -12.79 10.47 17.62
CA GLU A 245 -12.32 11.16 18.82
C GLU A 245 -11.06 10.50 19.39
N LYS A 246 -10.94 9.18 19.25
CA LYS A 246 -9.78 8.40 19.69
C LYS A 246 -8.58 8.53 18.75
N PHE A 247 -8.83 8.74 17.46
CA PHE A 247 -7.79 8.63 16.43
C PHE A 247 -7.26 9.97 15.93
N LEU A 248 -8.05 11.04 15.98
CA LEU A 248 -7.63 12.32 15.42
C LEU A 248 -6.57 13.01 16.30
N PRO A 249 -5.38 13.27 15.76
CA PRO A 249 -4.40 14.10 16.44
C PRO A 249 -4.90 15.54 16.59
N ARG A 250 -4.47 16.23 17.65
CA ARG A 250 -4.71 17.66 17.85
C ARG A 250 -3.46 18.47 17.53
N GLU A 251 -3.65 19.70 17.08
CA GLU A 251 -2.58 20.71 16.94
C GLU A 251 -1.87 21.02 18.26
#